data_AF-A0A8T8WEE5-F1
#
_entry.id   AF-A0A8T8WEE5-F1
#
_cell.length_a   1.000
_cell.length_b   1.000
_cell.length_c   1.000
_cell.angle_alpha   90.00
_cell.angle_beta   90.00
_cell.angle_gamma   90.00
#
_symmetry.space_group_name_H-M   'P 1'
#
loop_
_entity.id
_entity.type
_entity.pdbx_description
1 polymer ?
#
loop_
_entity_poly.entity_id
_entity_poly.type
_entity_poly.pdbx_seq_one_letter_code
_entity_poly.pdbx_strand_id
1 'polypeptide(L)'
;MSSIELTDSQRKILNELVNLYREEEDAVKGETIADAVGRNAGTIRNQMQSLKALQLVEGVPGPKGGYKPTATAFEALDLQNLDEPASTPLFHEGERLDNVNVQEINLTSVHHPELCRAEIHVQGSVRDFHEGDSVSVGPTPLSKLVIDGTVDGKDDTASVLILKIDGMEAPSEPPEH
;
A
#
# COMPACT_ATOMS: atom_id res chain seq x y z
N MET A 1 -1.60 20.24 -9.34
CA MET A 1 -2.78 20.41 -8.46
C MET A 1 -2.25 20.46 -7.04
N SER A 2 -2.79 21.34 -6.19
CA SER A 2 -2.34 21.44 -4.80
C SER A 2 -2.68 20.16 -4.05
N SER A 3 -1.69 19.50 -3.45
CA SER A 3 -1.92 18.34 -2.59
C SER A 3 -2.70 18.77 -1.36
N ILE A 4 -3.82 18.10 -1.08
CA ILE A 4 -4.57 18.30 0.16
C ILE A 4 -3.84 17.53 1.25
N GLU A 5 -3.13 18.25 2.13
CA GLU A 5 -2.52 17.65 3.32
C GLU A 5 -3.59 17.46 4.40
N LEU A 6 -3.80 16.21 4.81
CA LEU A 6 -4.68 15.87 5.93
C LEU A 6 -3.83 15.55 7.15
N THR A 7 -4.30 16.00 8.32
CA THR A 7 -3.75 15.49 9.59
C THR A 7 -4.10 14.01 9.77
N ASP A 8 -3.32 13.27 10.57
CA ASP A 8 -3.58 11.86 10.86
C ASP A 8 -5.01 11.61 11.36
N SER A 9 -5.53 12.54 12.18
CA SER A 9 -6.89 12.44 12.69
C SER A 9 -7.93 12.62 11.58
N GLN A 10 -7.71 13.55 10.64
CA GLN A 10 -8.62 13.76 9.51
C GLN A 10 -8.57 12.60 8.52
N ARG A 11 -7.36 12.09 8.22
CA ARG A 11 -7.15 10.91 7.39
C ARG A 11 -7.88 9.70 7.97
N LYS A 12 -7.69 9.42 9.26
CA LYS A 12 -8.37 8.31 9.96
C LYS A 12 -9.90 8.42 9.88
N ILE A 13 -10.45 9.61 10.12
CA ILE A 13 -11.91 9.84 10.07
C ILE A 13 -12.46 9.72 8.65
N LEU A 14 -11.73 10.23 7.64
CA LEU A 14 -12.14 10.17 6.25
C LEU A 14 -12.08 8.74 5.69
N ASN A 15 -11.04 7.98 6.03
CA ASN A 15 -10.93 6.55 5.71
C ASN A 15 -12.11 5.76 6.30
N GLU A 16 -12.42 5.99 7.58
CA GLU A 16 -13.52 5.28 8.25
C GLU A 16 -14.88 5.59 7.60
N LEU A 17 -15.13 6.87 7.28
CA LEU A 17 -16.33 7.27 6.55
C LEU A 17 -16.43 6.57 5.19
N VAL A 18 -15.34 6.46 4.44
CA VAL A 18 -15.33 5.76 3.14
C VAL A 18 -15.64 4.28 3.28
N ASN A 19 -15.07 3.61 4.29
CA ASN A 19 -15.31 2.19 4.55
C ASN A 19 -16.79 1.94 4.89
N LEU A 20 -17.33 2.69 5.86
CA LEU A 20 -18.74 2.58 6.26
C LEU A 20 -19.71 2.91 5.11
N TYR A 21 -19.36 3.90 4.28
CA TYR A 21 -20.17 4.25 3.11
C TYR A 21 -20.21 3.14 2.05
N ARG A 22 -19.12 2.38 1.87
CA ARG A 22 -19.07 1.25 0.92
C ARG A 22 -19.93 0.06 1.37
N GLU A 23 -20.11 -0.12 2.67
CA GLU A 23 -20.93 -1.20 3.22
C GLU A 23 -22.43 -0.89 3.12
N GLU A 24 -22.83 0.36 3.40
CA GLU A 24 -24.24 0.74 3.46
C GLU A 24 -24.78 1.43 2.19
N GLU A 25 -23.89 1.94 1.31
CA GLU A 25 -24.20 2.77 0.13
C GLU A 25 -25.10 4.00 0.43
N ASP A 26 -25.21 4.42 1.69
CA ASP A 26 -26.02 5.57 2.14
C ASP A 26 -25.27 6.46 3.16
N ALA A 27 -25.90 7.58 3.55
CA ALA A 27 -25.29 8.57 4.44
C ALA A 27 -24.96 7.98 5.82
N VAL A 28 -23.69 8.12 6.24
CA VAL A 28 -23.20 7.53 7.48
C VAL A 28 -23.39 8.51 8.64
N LYS A 29 -23.99 8.05 9.73
CA LYS A 29 -24.20 8.89 10.92
C LYS A 29 -22.89 9.25 11.60
N GLY A 30 -22.81 10.47 12.13
CA GLY A 30 -21.63 10.93 12.85
C GLY A 30 -21.33 10.11 14.09
N GLU A 31 -22.36 9.59 14.75
CA GLU A 31 -22.25 8.68 15.89
C GLU A 31 -21.60 7.36 15.50
N THR A 32 -22.00 6.75 14.38
CA THR A 32 -21.40 5.50 13.88
C THR A 32 -19.90 5.65 13.63
N ILE A 33 -19.52 6.77 13.00
CA ILE A 33 -18.11 7.08 12.72
C ILE A 33 -17.36 7.30 14.05
N ALA A 34 -17.99 7.97 15.01
CA ALA A 34 -17.40 8.23 16.32
C ALA A 34 -17.08 6.94 17.07
N ASP A 35 -18.02 5.99 17.06
CA ASP A 35 -17.85 4.66 17.67
C ASP A 35 -16.71 3.89 16.98
N ALA A 36 -16.68 3.89 15.65
CA ALA A 36 -15.66 3.18 14.87
C ALA A 36 -14.23 3.73 15.10
N VAL A 37 -14.06 5.06 15.18
CA VAL A 37 -12.72 5.64 15.43
C VAL A 37 -12.36 5.83 16.90
N GLY A 38 -13.25 5.47 17.83
CA GLY A 38 -13.05 5.62 19.28
C GLY A 38 -13.01 7.08 19.74
N ARG A 39 -13.87 7.93 19.17
CA ARG A 39 -13.98 9.37 19.50
C ARG A 39 -15.39 9.73 19.92
N ASN A 40 -15.60 10.93 20.44
CA ASN A 40 -16.95 11.41 20.74
C ASN A 40 -17.60 12.06 19.50
N ALA A 41 -18.93 11.97 19.41
CA ALA A 41 -19.71 12.48 18.28
C ALA A 41 -19.52 13.99 18.04
N GLY A 42 -19.31 14.77 19.10
CA GLY A 42 -19.02 16.20 19.00
C GLY A 42 -17.71 16.49 18.26
N THR A 43 -16.66 15.70 18.51
CA THR A 43 -15.37 15.81 17.83
C THR A 43 -15.50 15.42 16.37
N ILE A 44 -16.21 14.34 16.07
CA ILE A 44 -16.45 13.92 14.68
C ILE A 44 -17.20 15.01 13.92
N ARG A 45 -18.25 15.60 14.52
CA ARG A 45 -18.97 16.71 13.89
C ARG A 45 -18.04 17.88 13.55
N ASN A 46 -17.14 18.25 14.45
CA ASN A 46 -16.16 19.33 14.20
C ASN A 46 -15.19 18.96 13.07
N GLN A 47 -14.67 17.72 13.08
CA GLN A 47 -13.75 17.25 12.02
C GLN A 47 -14.46 17.16 10.67
N MET A 48 -15.72 16.76 10.63
CA MET A 48 -16.52 16.74 9.40
C MET A 48 -16.79 18.14 8.86
N GLN A 49 -16.91 19.17 9.71
CA GLN A 49 -16.97 20.55 9.25
C GLN A 49 -15.68 20.96 8.55
N SER A 50 -14.51 20.58 9.10
CA SER A 50 -13.22 20.82 8.46
C SER A 50 -13.08 20.05 7.14
N LEU A 51 -13.43 18.77 7.10
CA LEU A 51 -13.39 17.94 5.89
C LEU A 51 -14.36 18.43 4.80
N LYS A 52 -15.53 18.96 5.20
CA LYS A 52 -16.48 19.60 4.29
C LYS A 52 -15.91 20.89 3.69
N ALA A 53 -15.17 21.69 4.46
CA ALA A 53 -14.50 22.90 3.94
C ALA A 53 -13.43 22.56 2.89
N LEU A 54 -12.82 21.37 3.00
CA LEU A 54 -11.89 20.81 2.00
C LEU A 54 -12.60 20.11 0.84
N GLN A 55 -13.94 20.15 0.78
CA GLN A 55 -14.76 19.48 -0.24
C GLN A 55 -14.61 17.95 -0.28
N LEU A 56 -14.14 17.33 0.81
CA LEU A 56 -13.97 15.88 0.91
C LEU A 56 -15.26 15.18 1.37
N VAL A 57 -16.14 15.91 2.05
CA VAL A 57 -17.36 15.32 2.63
C VAL A 57 -18.57 16.22 2.39
N GLU A 58 -19.69 15.59 2.07
CA GLU A 58 -21.01 16.21 2.01
C GLU A 58 -21.83 15.86 3.25
N GLY A 59 -22.61 16.83 3.74
CA GLY A 59 -23.55 16.60 4.85
C GLY A 59 -24.96 16.44 4.32
N VAL A 60 -25.61 15.32 4.66
CA VAL A 60 -26.99 15.02 4.29
C VAL A 60 -27.90 15.37 5.48
N PRO A 61 -28.89 16.26 5.32
CA PRO A 61 -29.80 16.63 6.41
C PRO A 61 -30.91 15.59 6.64
N GLY A 62 -31.48 15.61 7.83
CA GLY A 62 -32.68 14.82 8.17
C GLY A 62 -32.42 13.64 9.11
N PRO A 63 -33.46 12.86 9.45
CA PRO A 63 -33.37 11.75 10.42
C PRO A 63 -32.58 10.53 9.92
N LYS A 64 -32.45 10.40 8.59
CA LYS A 64 -31.51 9.49 7.91
C LYS A 64 -30.28 10.24 7.38
N GLY A 65 -30.06 11.44 7.87
CA GLY A 65 -28.93 12.28 7.50
C GLY A 65 -27.61 11.76 8.08
N GLY A 66 -26.52 12.36 7.63
CA GLY A 66 -25.18 11.91 7.96
C GLY A 66 -24.16 12.55 7.04
N TYR A 67 -23.10 11.82 6.75
CA TYR A 67 -21.99 12.25 5.92
C TYR A 67 -21.84 11.31 4.73
N LYS A 68 -21.47 11.87 3.57
CA LYS A 68 -21.09 11.11 2.38
C LYS A 68 -19.71 11.56 1.90
N PRO A 69 -18.80 10.65 1.54
CA PRO A 69 -17.55 11.03 0.90
C PRO A 69 -17.82 11.58 -0.50
N THR A 70 -17.06 12.59 -0.92
CA THR A 70 -17.06 13.07 -2.31
C THR A 70 -16.08 12.27 -3.16
N ALA A 71 -16.13 12.42 -4.49
CA ALA A 71 -15.10 11.86 -5.37
C ALA A 71 -13.68 12.30 -4.96
N THR A 72 -13.52 13.56 -4.55
CA THR A 72 -12.25 14.13 -4.07
C THR A 72 -11.75 13.47 -2.78
N ALA A 73 -12.62 12.91 -1.93
CA ALA A 73 -12.17 12.12 -0.78
C ALA A 73 -11.50 10.82 -1.19
N PHE A 74 -12.05 10.10 -2.17
CA PHE A 74 -11.42 8.88 -2.69
C PHE A 74 -10.06 9.21 -3.30
N GLU A 75 -9.98 10.25 -4.13
CA GLU A 75 -8.71 10.71 -4.71
C GLU A 75 -7.70 11.16 -3.65
N ALA A 76 -8.13 11.91 -2.63
CA ALA A 76 -7.23 12.38 -1.57
C ALA A 76 -6.70 11.23 -0.71
N LEU A 77 -7.49 10.19 -0.47
CA LEU A 77 -7.04 8.99 0.25
C LEU A 77 -6.13 8.13 -0.62
N ASP A 78 -6.44 7.93 -1.90
CA ASP A 78 -5.57 7.19 -2.83
C ASP A 78 -4.22 7.90 -3.02
N LEU A 79 -4.21 9.23 -3.15
CA LEU A 79 -2.98 10.03 -3.24
C LEU A 79 -2.16 9.99 -1.94
N GLN A 80 -2.80 9.88 -0.77
CA GLN A 80 -2.10 9.73 0.51
C GLN A 80 -1.69 8.28 0.81
N ASN A 81 -2.35 7.28 0.20
CA ASN A 81 -1.92 5.88 0.22
C ASN A 81 -0.66 5.66 -0.65
N LEU A 82 -0.31 6.61 -1.53
CA LEU A 82 1.00 6.65 -2.17
C LEU A 82 2.13 7.02 -1.19
N ASP A 83 1.82 7.58 -0.01
CA ASP A 83 2.84 8.02 0.96
C ASP A 83 3.38 6.87 1.84
N GLU A 84 2.72 5.70 1.90
CA GLU A 84 3.29 4.44 2.44
C GLU A 84 2.80 3.23 1.62
N PRO A 85 3.40 2.94 0.45
CA PRO A 85 3.12 1.70 -0.26
C PRO A 85 3.49 0.52 0.64
N ALA A 86 2.60 -0.48 0.70
CA ALA A 86 2.88 -1.73 1.42
C ALA A 86 4.24 -2.27 0.96
N SER A 87 5.20 -2.33 1.88
CA SER A 87 6.57 -2.70 1.56
C SER A 87 6.63 -4.17 1.14
N THR A 88 7.34 -4.41 0.04
CA THR A 88 7.78 -5.75 -0.35
C THR A 88 9.26 -5.85 0.04
N PRO A 89 9.59 -6.60 1.11
CA PRO A 89 10.95 -6.65 1.64
C PRO A 89 11.87 -7.44 0.71
N LEU A 90 13.16 -7.20 0.89
CA LEU A 90 14.22 -7.91 0.21
C LEU A 90 15.24 -8.41 1.24
N PHE A 91 15.64 -9.66 1.09
CA PHE A 91 16.65 -10.31 1.92
C PHE A 91 17.89 -10.60 1.07
N HIS A 92 19.07 -10.30 1.62
CA HIS A 92 20.37 -10.57 1.01
C HIS A 92 21.14 -11.49 1.96
N GLU A 93 21.56 -12.66 1.47
CA GLU A 93 22.24 -13.68 2.28
C GLU A 93 21.47 -14.04 3.58
N GLY A 94 20.13 -14.02 3.51
CA GLY A 94 19.23 -14.30 4.63
C GLY A 94 19.00 -13.13 5.60
N GLU A 95 19.67 -12.00 5.41
CA GLU A 95 19.46 -10.79 6.21
C GLU A 95 18.48 -9.84 5.52
N ARG A 96 17.49 -9.35 6.26
CA ARG A 96 16.52 -8.38 5.75
C ARG A 96 17.20 -7.02 5.54
N LEU A 97 17.00 -6.41 4.39
CA LEU A 97 17.45 -5.05 4.11
C LEU A 97 16.34 -4.05 4.43
N ASP A 98 16.53 -3.24 5.47
CA ASP A 98 15.54 -2.23 5.89
C ASP A 98 15.52 -0.98 5.00
N ASN A 99 16.59 -0.75 4.23
CA ASN A 99 16.77 0.41 3.36
C ASN A 99 16.48 0.13 1.87
N VAL A 100 15.96 -1.06 1.55
CA VAL A 100 15.63 -1.49 0.19
C VAL A 100 14.18 -1.95 0.16
N ASN A 101 13.39 -1.38 -0.73
CA ASN A 101 12.00 -1.77 -0.94
C ASN A 101 11.76 -2.12 -2.41
N VAL A 102 11.07 -3.22 -2.68
CA VAL A 102 10.80 -3.67 -4.06
C VAL A 102 9.61 -2.90 -4.61
N GLN A 103 9.79 -2.31 -5.80
CA GLN A 103 8.77 -1.53 -6.51
C GLN A 103 8.12 -2.32 -7.65
N GLU A 104 8.91 -3.14 -8.35
CA GLU A 104 8.45 -3.90 -9.51
C GLU A 104 9.19 -5.23 -9.62
N ILE A 105 8.49 -6.25 -10.09
CA ILE A 105 9.02 -7.59 -10.37
C ILE A 105 8.63 -7.94 -11.80
N ASN A 106 9.62 -8.03 -12.69
CA ASN A 106 9.44 -8.40 -14.08
C ASN A 106 10.00 -9.79 -14.34
N LEU A 107 9.17 -10.70 -14.85
CA LEU A 107 9.61 -12.06 -15.20
C LEU A 107 9.87 -12.15 -16.71
N THR A 108 11.06 -12.61 -17.08
CA THR A 108 11.45 -12.81 -18.47
C THR A 108 11.71 -14.28 -18.76
N SER A 109 11.53 -14.68 -20.02
CA SER A 109 11.82 -16.05 -20.50
C SER A 109 11.09 -17.18 -19.74
N VAL A 110 9.89 -16.92 -19.20
CA VAL A 110 9.12 -17.85 -18.33
C VAL A 110 8.81 -19.24 -18.94
N HIS A 111 8.92 -19.38 -20.26
CA HIS A 111 8.73 -20.65 -20.97
C HIS A 111 10.01 -21.50 -21.05
N HIS A 112 11.14 -20.97 -20.59
CA HIS A 112 12.44 -21.64 -20.59
C HIS A 112 12.92 -21.87 -19.15
N PRO A 113 12.91 -23.12 -18.67
CA PRO A 113 13.27 -23.43 -17.28
C PRO A 113 14.64 -22.92 -16.81
N GLU A 114 15.64 -22.91 -17.71
CA GLU A 114 17.01 -22.51 -17.34
C GLU A 114 17.33 -21.01 -17.59
N LEU A 115 16.52 -20.35 -18.43
CA LEU A 115 16.71 -18.96 -18.84
C LEU A 115 15.73 -18.00 -18.17
N CYS A 116 14.80 -18.51 -17.35
CA CYS A 116 13.89 -17.69 -16.58
C CYS A 116 14.68 -16.75 -15.66
N ARG A 117 14.38 -15.45 -15.72
CA ARG A 117 14.98 -14.41 -14.88
C ARG A 117 13.91 -13.53 -14.28
N ALA A 118 14.19 -13.00 -13.11
CA ALA A 118 13.42 -11.95 -12.48
C ALA A 118 14.23 -10.65 -12.46
N GLU A 119 13.69 -9.58 -13.02
CA GLU A 119 14.22 -8.22 -12.89
C GLU A 119 13.48 -7.54 -11.73
N ILE A 120 14.22 -7.20 -10.68
CA ILE A 120 13.70 -6.64 -9.45
C ILE A 120 14.10 -5.17 -9.40
N HIS A 121 13.12 -4.29 -9.56
CA HIS A 121 13.33 -2.85 -9.43
C HIS A 121 13.15 -2.46 -7.97
N VAL A 122 14.14 -1.78 -7.41
CA VAL A 122 14.13 -1.40 -6.00
C VAL A 122 14.24 0.10 -5.78
N GLN A 123 13.58 0.55 -4.73
CA GLN A 123 13.87 1.82 -4.08
C GLN A 123 14.97 1.58 -3.04
N GLY A 124 16.20 1.94 -3.37
CA GLY A 124 17.37 1.69 -2.54
C GLY A 124 18.63 1.56 -3.38
N SER A 125 19.73 1.14 -2.76
CA SER A 125 20.98 0.87 -3.49
C SER A 125 21.15 -0.62 -3.74
N VAL A 126 21.57 -0.98 -4.96
CA VAL A 126 21.94 -2.35 -5.34
C VAL A 126 23.47 -2.56 -5.36
N ARG A 127 24.23 -1.58 -4.87
CA ARG A 127 25.70 -1.59 -4.97
C ARG A 127 26.36 -2.70 -4.18
N ASP A 128 25.74 -3.12 -3.08
CA ASP A 128 26.30 -4.12 -2.17
C ASP A 128 25.96 -5.57 -2.59
N PHE A 129 25.17 -5.74 -3.67
CA PHE A 129 24.88 -7.05 -4.26
C PHE A 129 25.95 -7.43 -5.28
N HIS A 130 26.33 -8.70 -5.29
CA HIS A 130 27.32 -9.26 -6.20
C HIS A 130 26.76 -10.48 -6.90
N GLU A 131 27.27 -10.78 -8.09
CA GLU A 131 26.91 -12.00 -8.82
C GLU A 131 27.20 -13.23 -7.95
N GLY A 132 26.22 -14.14 -7.87
CA GLY A 132 26.29 -15.33 -7.02
C GLY A 132 25.66 -15.17 -5.64
N ASP A 133 25.31 -13.96 -5.22
CA ASP A 133 24.65 -13.73 -3.94
C ASP A 133 23.21 -14.30 -3.94
N SER A 134 22.78 -14.83 -2.80
CA SER A 134 21.41 -15.29 -2.58
C SER A 134 20.51 -14.12 -2.18
N VAL A 135 19.37 -14.01 -2.88
CA VAL A 135 18.37 -12.96 -2.67
C VAL A 135 16.98 -13.57 -2.58
N SER A 136 16.21 -13.11 -1.60
CA SER A 136 14.78 -13.42 -1.49
C SER A 136 13.95 -12.14 -1.56
N VAL A 137 12.90 -12.15 -2.37
CA VAL A 137 12.03 -11.00 -2.67
C VAL A 137 10.62 -11.33 -2.23
N GLY A 138 10.06 -10.51 -1.34
CA GLY A 138 8.72 -10.72 -0.78
C GLY A 138 8.73 -11.19 0.68
N PRO A 139 7.56 -11.50 1.26
CA PRO A 139 6.29 -11.72 0.57
C PRO A 139 5.67 -10.44 -0.01
N THR A 140 5.09 -10.52 -1.22
CA THR A 140 4.31 -9.40 -1.77
C THR A 140 2.99 -9.20 -1.00
N PRO A 141 2.48 -7.96 -0.86
CA PRO A 141 1.34 -7.67 0.01
C PRO A 141 0.07 -8.47 -0.26
N LEU A 142 -0.27 -8.68 -1.55
CA LEU A 142 -1.54 -9.30 -1.97
C LEU A 142 -1.46 -10.82 -2.05
N SER A 143 -0.54 -11.35 -2.85
CA SER A 143 -0.46 -12.80 -3.14
C SER A 143 0.47 -13.56 -2.21
N LYS A 144 1.19 -12.86 -1.32
CA LYS A 144 2.27 -13.42 -0.50
C LYS A 144 3.31 -14.14 -1.38
N LEU A 145 3.58 -13.59 -2.57
CA LEU A 145 4.57 -14.14 -3.48
C LEU A 145 5.96 -13.95 -2.90
N VAL A 146 6.71 -15.03 -2.80
CA VAL A 146 8.15 -15.04 -2.52
C VAL A 146 8.87 -15.56 -3.76
N ILE A 147 9.95 -14.87 -4.14
CA ILE A 147 10.88 -15.29 -5.19
C ILE A 147 12.24 -15.45 -4.55
N ASP A 148 12.76 -16.67 -4.58
CA ASP A 148 14.14 -16.96 -4.20
C ASP A 148 14.97 -17.07 -5.47
N GLY A 149 16.15 -16.44 -5.45
CA GLY A 149 17.04 -16.48 -6.59
C GLY A 149 18.47 -16.12 -6.22
N THR A 150 19.33 -16.29 -7.22
CA THR A 150 20.74 -15.95 -7.17
C THR A 150 20.99 -14.77 -8.10
N VAL A 151 21.77 -13.77 -7.68
CA VAL A 151 22.11 -12.61 -8.51
C VAL A 151 22.89 -13.05 -9.75
N ASP A 152 22.32 -12.80 -10.92
CA ASP A 152 22.92 -13.03 -12.24
C ASP A 152 23.50 -11.73 -12.83
N GLY A 153 23.08 -10.57 -12.31
CA GLY A 153 23.59 -9.26 -12.69
C GLY A 153 22.86 -8.11 -12.00
N LYS A 154 23.32 -6.87 -12.22
CA LYS A 154 22.68 -5.65 -11.69
C LYS A 154 22.89 -4.44 -12.59
N ASP A 155 21.98 -3.47 -12.48
CA ASP A 155 22.12 -2.13 -13.03
C ASP A 155 22.03 -1.10 -11.89
N ASP A 156 23.20 -0.56 -11.51
CA ASP A 156 23.31 0.44 -10.45
C ASP A 156 22.62 1.77 -10.79
N THR A 157 22.47 2.10 -12.09
CA THR A 157 21.86 3.36 -12.53
C THR A 157 20.35 3.27 -12.48
N ALA A 158 19.80 2.13 -12.92
CA ALA A 158 18.36 1.87 -12.89
C ALA A 158 17.87 1.29 -11.55
N SER A 159 18.78 0.95 -10.63
CA SER A 159 18.47 0.25 -9.37
C SER A 159 17.71 -1.06 -9.60
N VAL A 160 18.27 -1.89 -10.50
CA VAL A 160 17.69 -3.18 -10.89
C VAL A 160 18.63 -4.32 -10.50
N LEU A 161 18.07 -5.37 -9.90
CA LEU A 161 18.73 -6.66 -9.72
C LEU A 161 18.17 -7.67 -10.72
N ILE A 162 19.04 -8.42 -11.38
CA ILE A 162 18.67 -9.51 -12.26
C ILE A 162 18.94 -10.80 -11.50
N LEU A 163 17.90 -11.55 -11.18
CA LEU A 163 17.98 -12.81 -10.47
C LEU A 163 17.75 -13.98 -11.41
N LYS A 164 18.62 -14.98 -11.30
CA LYS A 164 18.28 -16.34 -11.71
C LYS A 164 17.37 -16.94 -10.66
N ILE A 165 16.17 -17.35 -11.08
CA ILE A 165 15.14 -17.85 -10.16
C ILE A 165 15.48 -19.27 -9.72
N ASP A 166 15.55 -19.47 -8.41
CA ASP A 166 15.72 -20.77 -7.76
C ASP A 166 14.37 -21.33 -7.29
N GLY A 167 13.42 -20.46 -6.94
CA GLY A 167 12.06 -20.83 -6.54
C GLY A 167 11.06 -19.66 -6.59
N MET A 168 9.78 -19.98 -6.77
CA MET A 168 8.68 -19.03 -6.61
C MET A 168 7.53 -19.71 -5.88
N GLU A 169 7.05 -19.10 -4.79
CA GLU A 169 5.98 -19.64 -3.97
C GLU A 169 4.91 -18.57 -3.71
N ALA A 170 3.64 -18.92 -3.93
CA ALA A 170 2.50 -18.08 -3.62
C ALA A 170 1.24 -18.93 -3.32
N PRO A 171 0.58 -18.76 -2.16
CA PRO A 171 1.01 -17.94 -1.02
C PRO A 171 2.12 -18.65 -0.21
N SER A 172 3.17 -17.92 0.16
CA SER A 172 4.27 -18.42 1.02
C SER A 172 3.89 -18.49 2.51
N GLU A 173 2.88 -17.72 2.93
CA GLU A 173 2.29 -17.76 4.27
C GLU A 173 0.79 -18.00 4.18
N PRO A 174 0.18 -18.82 5.06
CA PRO A 174 -1.27 -18.96 5.11
C PRO A 174 -1.92 -17.61 5.45
N PRO A 175 -3.05 -17.24 4.84
CA PRO A 175 -3.72 -15.98 5.14
C PRO A 175 -4.06 -15.90 6.63
N GLU A 176 -3.66 -14.80 7.28
CA GLU A 176 -4.17 -14.46 8.61
C GLU A 176 -5.67 -14.19 8.47
N HIS A 177 -6.48 -15.12 8.97
CA HIS A 177 -7.94 -15.05 8.99
C HIS A 177 -8.46 -14.12 10.08
#